data_AF-A0A179BL69-F1
#
_entry.id   AF-A0A179BL69-F1
#
_cell.length_a   1.000
_cell.length_b   1.000
_cell.length_c   1.000
_cell.angle_alpha   90.00
_cell.angle_beta   90.00
_cell.angle_gamma   90.00
#
_symmetry.space_group_name_H-M   'P 1'
#
loop_
_entity.id
_entity.type
_entity.pdbx_description
1 polymer ?
#
loop_
_entity_poly.entity_id
_entity_poly.type
_entity_poly.pdbx_seq_one_letter_code
_entity_poly.pdbx_strand_id
1 'polypeptide(L)'
;MNNLEVSTLMAECKRELEAITALLTGLGDGARPAPYIKKYAVIRATGSIEAGFKQIIADRVDRDSHTQLKNFVAKKIRNSSSNPKLEIIQDMISEFDGRWRARFDEKMALEDKPTLKGALTELVNARNSFAHGGVAELPIEQTVKFFELGCKVLEILDETVHEVFE
;
A
#
# COMPACT_ATOMS: atom_id res chain seq x y z
N MET A 1 -9.16 -5.82 -9.06
CA MET A 1 -8.24 -4.79 -9.58
C MET A 1 -8.07 -4.93 -11.08
N ASN A 2 -8.15 -3.81 -11.79
CA ASN A 2 -7.82 -3.59 -13.19
C ASN A 2 -6.30 -3.66 -13.45
N ASN A 3 -5.47 -3.18 -12.49
CA ASN A 3 -4.01 -3.27 -12.64
C ASN A 3 -3.50 -4.68 -12.26
N LEU A 4 -3.20 -5.50 -13.28
CA LEU A 4 -2.77 -6.90 -13.12
C LEU A 4 -1.40 -7.05 -12.44
N GLU A 5 -0.48 -6.13 -12.70
CA GLU A 5 0.86 -6.17 -12.09
C GLU A 5 0.76 -5.92 -10.58
N VAL A 6 -0.03 -4.92 -10.17
CA VAL A 6 -0.28 -4.66 -8.75
C VAL A 6 -1.10 -5.79 -8.12
N SER A 7 -2.04 -6.40 -8.84
CA SER A 7 -2.79 -7.55 -8.34
C SER A 7 -1.87 -8.74 -8.05
N THR A 8 -0.89 -8.98 -8.93
CA THR A 8 0.14 -10.00 -8.75
C THR A 8 1.02 -9.69 -7.55
N LEU A 9 1.49 -8.45 -7.43
CA LEU A 9 2.30 -8.00 -6.29
C LEU A 9 1.57 -8.21 -4.95
N MET A 10 0.27 -7.89 -4.89
CA MET A 10 -0.54 -8.08 -3.68
C MET A 10 -0.69 -9.56 -3.34
N ALA A 11 -0.95 -10.41 -4.34
CA ALA A 11 -1.08 -11.85 -4.15
C ALA A 11 0.24 -12.51 -3.69
N GLU A 12 1.39 -12.05 -4.22
CA GLU A 12 2.70 -12.50 -3.77
C GLU A 12 2.99 -12.09 -2.34
N CYS A 13 2.77 -10.82 -2.00
CA CYS A 13 2.96 -10.33 -0.63
C CYS A 13 2.03 -11.07 0.35
N LYS A 14 0.77 -11.34 -0.04
CA LYS A 14 -0.16 -12.12 0.78
C LYS A 14 0.38 -13.53 1.09
N ARG A 15 0.77 -14.27 0.05
CA ARG A 15 1.34 -15.63 0.21
C ARG A 15 2.59 -15.63 1.08
N GLU A 16 3.42 -14.60 0.94
CA GLU A 16 4.63 -14.45 1.73
C GLU A 16 4.33 -14.16 3.21
N LEU A 17 3.34 -13.30 3.50
CA LEU A 17 2.88 -13.05 4.87
C LEU A 17 2.22 -14.29 5.50
N GLU A 18 1.49 -15.09 4.73
CA GLU A 18 0.94 -16.37 5.17
C GLU A 18 2.06 -17.37 5.52
N ALA A 19 3.10 -17.46 4.68
CA ALA A 19 4.26 -18.29 4.95
C ALA A 19 5.03 -17.84 6.21
N ILE A 20 5.18 -16.52 6.39
CA ILE A 20 5.77 -15.94 7.61
C ILE A 20 4.96 -16.28 8.85
N THR A 21 3.63 -16.20 8.76
CA THR A 21 2.72 -16.53 9.87
C THR A 21 2.92 -18.00 10.27
N ALA A 22 2.92 -18.92 9.31
CA ALA A 22 3.16 -20.34 9.56
C ALA A 22 4.55 -20.60 10.17
N LEU A 23 5.59 -19.91 9.67
CA LEU A 23 6.95 -20.01 10.20
C LEU A 23 7.01 -19.57 11.67
N LEU A 24 6.39 -18.44 12.02
CA LEU A 24 6.35 -17.93 13.39
C LEU A 24 5.57 -18.85 14.33
N THR A 25 4.46 -19.44 13.86
CA THR A 25 3.71 -20.45 14.62
C THR A 25 4.59 -21.67 14.96
N GLY A 26 5.37 -22.18 14.00
CA GLY A 26 6.24 -23.34 14.23
C GLY A 26 7.47 -23.05 15.10
N LEU A 27 8.01 -21.83 15.01
CA LEU A 27 9.22 -21.41 15.73
C LEU A 27 8.93 -21.04 17.20
N GLY A 28 7.74 -20.52 17.47
CA GLY A 28 7.34 -19.97 18.77
C GLY A 28 7.80 -18.53 18.99
N ASP A 29 6.96 -17.71 19.63
CA ASP A 29 7.19 -16.27 19.79
C ASP A 29 8.44 -15.90 20.61
N GLY A 30 8.89 -16.79 21.49
CA GLY A 30 10.11 -16.58 22.30
C GLY A 30 11.41 -16.88 21.57
N ALA A 31 11.35 -17.39 20.33
CA ALA A 31 12.55 -17.70 19.59
C ALA A 31 13.26 -16.42 19.13
N ARG A 32 14.59 -16.41 19.29
CA ARG A 32 15.45 -15.27 18.89
C ARG A 32 15.19 -14.72 17.48
N PRO A 33 14.83 -15.52 16.44
CA PRO A 33 14.57 -15.00 15.11
C PRO A 33 13.24 -14.23 14.98
N ALA A 34 12.26 -14.51 15.84
CA ALA A 34 10.87 -14.07 15.66
C ALA A 34 10.72 -12.54 15.52
N PRO A 35 11.41 -11.70 16.32
CA PRO A 35 11.32 -10.25 16.16
C PRO A 35 11.84 -9.75 14.81
N TYR A 36 12.89 -10.36 14.25
CA TYR A 36 13.45 -9.95 12.95
C TYR A 36 12.49 -10.31 11.81
N ILE A 37 11.84 -11.47 11.90
CA ILE A 37 10.85 -11.92 10.93
C ILE A 37 9.62 -11.02 10.94
N LYS A 38 9.12 -10.63 12.13
CA LYS A 38 8.01 -9.67 12.26
C LYS A 38 8.35 -8.31 11.63
N LYS A 39 9.57 -7.81 11.87
CA LYS A 39 10.06 -6.56 11.25
C LYS A 39 10.12 -6.67 9.73
N TYR A 40 10.61 -7.79 9.20
CA TYR A 40 10.60 -8.06 7.76
C TYR A 40 9.17 -8.01 7.19
N ALA A 41 8.21 -8.66 7.86
CA ALA A 41 6.81 -8.67 7.44
C ALA A 41 6.23 -7.25 7.32
N VAL A 42 6.54 -6.38 8.29
CA VAL A 42 6.14 -4.96 8.24
C VAL A 42 6.75 -4.24 7.04
N ILE A 43 8.06 -4.39 6.80
CA ILE A 43 8.73 -3.78 5.64
C ILE A 43 8.09 -4.27 4.34
N ARG A 44 7.88 -5.59 4.22
CA ARG A 44 7.32 -6.23 3.02
C ARG A 44 5.89 -5.78 2.77
N ALA A 45 5.03 -5.75 3.79
CA ALA A 45 3.66 -5.27 3.68
C ALA A 45 3.61 -3.79 3.26
N THR A 46 4.26 -2.90 4.01
CA THR A 46 4.21 -1.46 3.74
C THR A 46 4.84 -1.10 2.40
N GLY A 47 5.96 -1.73 2.03
CA GLY A 47 6.62 -1.52 0.74
C GLY A 47 5.77 -1.99 -0.45
N SER A 48 5.01 -3.08 -0.29
CA SER A 48 4.11 -3.57 -1.34
C SER A 48 2.95 -2.60 -1.57
N ILE A 49 2.34 -2.08 -0.51
CA ILE A 49 1.28 -1.06 -0.63
C ILE A 49 1.85 0.21 -1.28
N GLU A 50 3.04 0.65 -0.87
CA GLU A 50 3.72 1.81 -1.45
C GLU A 50 3.95 1.66 -2.96
N ALA A 51 4.52 0.54 -3.38
CA ALA A 51 4.73 0.24 -4.79
C ALA A 51 3.39 0.15 -5.53
N GLY A 52 2.38 -0.48 -4.92
CA GLY A 52 1.07 -0.70 -5.53
C GLY A 52 0.33 0.59 -5.86
N PHE A 53 0.18 1.52 -4.91
CA PHE A 53 -0.56 2.76 -5.19
C PHE A 53 0.16 3.63 -6.22
N LYS A 54 1.49 3.72 -6.16
CA LYS A 54 2.31 4.45 -7.12
C LYS A 54 2.15 3.89 -8.52
N GLN A 55 2.17 2.57 -8.63
CA GLN A 55 2.06 1.88 -9.89
C GLN A 55 0.65 2.02 -10.50
N ILE A 56 -0.42 1.88 -9.70
CA ILE A 56 -1.80 2.12 -10.16
C ILE A 56 -1.93 3.51 -10.80
N ILE A 57 -1.48 4.55 -10.10
CA ILE A 57 -1.59 5.93 -10.60
C ILE A 57 -0.71 6.12 -11.83
N ALA A 58 0.56 5.70 -11.76
CA ALA A 58 1.52 5.88 -12.85
C ALA A 58 1.08 5.17 -14.14
N ASP A 59 0.69 3.89 -14.06
CA ASP A 59 0.26 3.12 -15.23
C ASP A 59 -0.99 3.72 -15.88
N ARG A 60 -1.88 4.33 -15.09
CA ARG A 60 -3.09 4.97 -15.60
C ARG A 60 -2.80 6.26 -16.36
N VAL A 61 -1.87 7.07 -15.88
CA VAL A 61 -1.51 8.37 -16.50
C VAL A 61 -0.45 8.22 -17.60
N ASP A 62 0.40 7.20 -17.52
CA ASP A 62 1.42 6.91 -18.52
C ASP A 62 0.83 6.29 -19.80
N ARG A 63 -0.38 5.70 -19.72
CA ARG A 63 -1.07 5.10 -20.86
C ARG A 63 -1.26 6.14 -21.97
N ASP A 64 -0.69 5.85 -23.13
CA ASP A 64 -0.71 6.71 -24.33
C ASP A 64 -0.07 8.10 -24.21
N SER A 65 0.66 8.34 -23.11
CA SER A 65 1.38 9.59 -22.89
C SER A 65 2.70 9.68 -23.67
N HIS A 66 3.09 10.90 -24.06
CA HIS A 66 4.40 11.16 -24.67
C HIS A 66 5.54 10.94 -23.67
N THR A 67 6.74 10.64 -24.19
CA THR A 67 7.93 10.27 -23.39
C THR A 67 8.29 11.30 -22.31
N GLN A 68 8.12 12.60 -22.58
CA GLN A 68 8.40 13.66 -21.61
C GLN A 68 7.47 13.59 -20.39
N LEU A 69 6.19 13.29 -20.61
CA LEU A 69 5.23 13.11 -19.53
C LEU A 69 5.50 11.81 -18.76
N LYS A 70 5.81 10.71 -19.45
CA LYS A 70 6.25 9.46 -18.81
C LYS A 70 7.48 9.67 -17.92
N ASN A 71 8.46 10.45 -18.38
CA ASN A 71 9.65 10.78 -17.59
C ASN A 71 9.29 11.62 -16.35
N PHE A 72 8.34 12.54 -16.47
CA PHE A 72 7.85 13.34 -15.35
C PHE A 72 7.14 12.47 -14.31
N VAL A 73 6.20 11.62 -14.76
CA VAL A 73 5.46 10.67 -13.90
C VAL A 73 6.41 9.70 -13.21
N ALA A 74 7.38 9.13 -13.93
CA ALA A 74 8.38 8.25 -13.34
C ALA A 74 9.16 8.93 -12.21
N LYS A 75 9.62 10.18 -12.40
CA LYS A 75 10.34 10.92 -11.37
C LYS A 75 9.45 11.31 -10.19
N LYS A 76 8.23 11.77 -10.46
CA LYS A 76 7.34 12.33 -9.44
C LYS A 76 6.61 11.26 -8.63
N ILE A 77 6.25 10.14 -9.25
CA ILE A 77 5.47 9.06 -8.63
C ILE A 77 6.33 7.83 -8.37
N ARG A 78 6.85 7.17 -9.43
CA ARG A 78 7.49 5.85 -9.29
C ARG A 78 8.75 5.90 -8.43
N ASN A 79 9.59 6.92 -8.65
CA ASN A 79 10.90 7.04 -8.01
C ASN A 79 10.90 7.93 -6.76
N SER A 80 9.78 8.60 -6.46
CA SER A 80 9.69 9.38 -5.22
C SER A 80 9.61 8.43 -4.03
N SER A 81 10.10 8.86 -2.87
CA SER A 81 9.83 8.16 -1.61
C SER A 81 8.50 8.67 -1.06
N SER A 82 7.57 7.79 -0.68
CA SER A 82 6.27 8.24 -0.18
C SER A 82 5.68 7.26 0.81
N ASN A 83 5.22 7.78 1.95
CA ASN A 83 4.49 6.96 2.90
C ASN A 83 3.12 6.62 2.29
N PRO A 84 2.70 5.34 2.23
CA PRO A 84 1.37 4.95 1.76
C PRO A 84 0.27 5.27 2.80
N LYS A 85 0.26 6.50 3.33
CA LYS A 85 -0.83 7.01 4.16
C LYS A 85 -2.00 7.40 3.26
N LEU A 86 -3.22 7.28 3.78
CA LEU A 86 -4.42 7.58 3.01
C LEU A 86 -4.38 8.99 2.42
N GLU A 87 -3.95 9.98 3.21
CA GLU A 87 -3.84 11.38 2.80
C GLU A 87 -2.85 11.57 1.63
N ILE A 88 -1.75 10.84 1.63
CA ILE A 88 -0.74 10.94 0.57
C ILE A 88 -1.29 10.41 -0.76
N ILE A 89 -2.01 9.28 -0.71
CA ILE A 89 -2.67 8.71 -1.90
C ILE A 89 -3.69 9.70 -2.45
N GLN A 90 -4.53 10.21 -1.55
CA GLN A 90 -5.55 11.22 -1.77
C GLN A 90 -5.00 12.51 -2.40
N ASP A 91 -3.90 13.03 -1.88
CA ASP A 91 -3.30 14.26 -2.38
C ASP A 91 -2.66 14.00 -3.74
N MET A 92 -1.98 12.86 -3.91
CA MET A 92 -1.35 12.50 -5.18
C MET A 92 -2.35 12.36 -6.33
N ILE A 93 -3.51 11.72 -6.12
CA ILE A 93 -4.54 11.63 -7.18
C ILE A 93 -5.18 12.99 -7.47
N SER A 94 -5.28 13.88 -6.48
CA SER A 94 -5.84 15.22 -6.66
C SER A 94 -4.97 16.12 -7.54
N GLU A 95 -3.66 15.86 -7.58
CA GLU A 95 -2.74 16.57 -8.48
C GLU A 95 -2.97 16.24 -9.96
N PHE A 96 -3.61 15.12 -10.26
CA PHE A 96 -3.97 14.72 -11.63
C PHE A 96 -5.39 15.16 -11.99
N ASP A 97 -6.37 14.86 -11.14
CA ASP A 97 -7.76 15.23 -11.36
C ASP A 97 -8.52 15.35 -10.03
N GLY A 98 -9.10 16.52 -9.76
CA GLY A 98 -9.93 16.73 -8.56
C GLY A 98 -11.15 15.79 -8.50
N ARG A 99 -11.65 15.32 -9.64
CA ARG A 99 -12.75 14.35 -9.73
C ARG A 99 -12.32 12.97 -9.23
N TRP A 100 -11.07 12.56 -9.47
CA TRP A 100 -10.54 11.30 -8.90
C TRP A 100 -10.53 11.37 -7.38
N ARG A 101 -10.08 12.49 -6.81
CA ARG A 101 -10.10 12.69 -5.36
C ARG A 101 -11.52 12.62 -4.80
N ALA A 102 -12.45 13.37 -5.38
CA ALA A 102 -13.85 13.37 -4.95
C ALA A 102 -14.45 11.97 -4.98
N ARG A 103 -14.25 11.24 -6.09
CA ARG A 103 -14.78 9.91 -6.29
C ARG A 103 -14.14 8.86 -5.37
N PHE A 104 -12.84 8.95 -5.16
CA PHE A 104 -12.13 8.09 -4.21
C PHE A 104 -12.67 8.32 -2.79
N ASP A 105 -12.88 9.58 -2.40
CA ASP A 105 -13.45 9.93 -1.10
C ASP A 105 -14.88 9.43 -0.91
N GLU A 106 -15.72 9.52 -1.95
CA GLU A 106 -17.08 8.93 -1.96
C GLU A 106 -17.03 7.42 -1.72
N LYS A 107 -16.21 6.69 -2.49
CA LYS A 107 -16.09 5.23 -2.33
C LYS A 107 -15.54 4.85 -0.96
N MET A 108 -14.53 5.56 -0.48
CA MET A 108 -13.99 5.34 0.86
C MET A 108 -15.05 5.61 1.95
N ALA A 109 -15.99 6.54 1.74
CA ALA A 109 -17.07 6.83 2.69
C ALA A 109 -18.17 5.74 2.73
N LEU A 110 -18.28 4.92 1.69
CA LEU A 110 -19.14 3.73 1.69
C LEU A 110 -18.53 2.56 2.48
N GLU A 111 -17.25 2.65 2.79
CA GLU A 111 -16.47 1.66 3.54
C GLU A 111 -16.17 2.19 4.95
N ASP A 112 -15.52 1.38 5.80
CA ASP A 112 -15.02 1.84 7.10
C ASP A 112 -13.71 2.64 6.95
N LYS A 113 -13.84 3.88 6.47
CA LYS A 113 -12.71 4.82 6.24
C LYS A 113 -11.80 4.96 7.46
N PRO A 114 -12.30 5.14 8.72
CA PRO A 114 -11.44 5.19 9.89
C PRO A 114 -10.56 3.94 10.05
N THR A 115 -11.13 2.74 9.89
CA THR A 115 -10.38 1.48 9.99
C THR A 115 -9.32 1.35 8.88
N LEU A 116 -9.68 1.66 7.63
CA LEU A 116 -8.76 1.61 6.49
C LEU A 116 -7.59 2.61 6.65
N LYS A 117 -7.91 3.85 7.04
CA LYS A 117 -6.91 4.89 7.34
C LYS A 117 -5.99 4.49 8.49
N GLY A 118 -6.57 3.97 9.57
CA GLY A 118 -5.84 3.52 10.74
C GLY A 118 -4.84 2.42 10.38
N ALA A 119 -5.28 1.41 9.63
CA ALA A 119 -4.42 0.32 9.18
C ALA A 119 -3.18 0.79 8.40
N LEU A 120 -3.36 1.66 7.41
CA LEU A 120 -2.25 2.24 6.65
C LEU A 120 -1.31 3.06 7.56
N THR A 121 -1.88 3.84 8.47
CA THR A 121 -1.12 4.68 9.40
C THR A 121 -0.24 3.83 10.31
N GLU A 122 -0.79 2.76 10.89
CA GLU A 122 -0.06 1.87 11.78
C GLU A 122 1.05 1.10 11.06
N LEU A 123 0.81 0.60 9.83
CA LEU A 123 1.85 -0.04 9.02
C LEU A 123 3.01 0.91 8.70
N VAL A 124 2.70 2.16 8.35
CA VAL A 124 3.71 3.20 8.10
C VAL A 124 4.48 3.54 9.37
N ASN A 125 3.78 3.69 10.50
CA ASN A 125 4.41 4.02 11.78
C ASN A 125 5.34 2.89 12.24
N ALA A 126 4.92 1.62 12.12
CA ALA A 126 5.74 0.47 12.44
C ALA A 126 6.99 0.40 11.55
N ARG A 127 6.84 0.59 10.24
CA ARG A 127 7.97 0.63 9.29
C ARG A 127 8.95 1.76 9.63
N ASN A 128 8.44 2.97 9.86
CA ASN A 128 9.26 4.14 10.17
C ASN A 128 9.98 3.99 11.51
N SER A 129 9.28 3.47 12.52
CA SER A 129 9.88 3.16 13.82
C SER A 129 11.07 2.23 13.64
N PHE A 130 10.92 1.14 12.88
CA PHE A 130 12.04 0.22 12.60
C PHE A 130 13.19 0.90 11.86
N ALA A 131 12.89 1.65 10.79
CA ALA A 131 13.89 2.33 9.96
C ALA A 131 14.70 3.38 10.74
N HIS A 132 14.12 3.96 11.80
CA HIS A 132 14.78 4.95 12.66
C HIS A 132 15.37 4.33 13.95
N GLY A 133 15.50 3.00 14.04
CA GLY A 133 16.15 2.32 15.16
C GLY A 133 15.23 1.99 16.35
N GLY A 134 13.93 2.17 16.20
CA GLY A 134 12.91 1.76 17.17
C GLY A 134 12.63 0.25 17.14
N VAL A 135 11.81 -0.20 18.09
CA VAL A 135 11.55 -1.64 18.30
C VAL A 135 10.55 -2.22 17.29
N ALA A 136 9.67 -1.38 16.70
CA ALA A 136 8.62 -1.77 15.76
C ALA A 136 7.90 -3.07 16.15
N GLU A 137 7.09 -2.98 17.20
CA GLU A 137 6.31 -4.12 17.72
C GLU A 137 4.94 -4.16 17.07
N LEU A 138 4.87 -4.66 15.85
CA LEU A 138 3.60 -5.03 15.24
C LEU A 138 3.47 -6.56 15.21
N PRO A 139 2.44 -7.15 15.87
CA PRO A 139 2.15 -8.57 15.75
C PRO A 139 1.95 -9.00 14.29
N ILE A 140 2.27 -10.25 13.96
CA ILE A 140 2.18 -10.73 12.57
C ILE A 140 0.73 -10.74 12.10
N GLU A 141 -0.21 -11.15 12.95
CA GLU A 141 -1.65 -11.16 12.68
C GLU A 141 -2.15 -9.75 12.36
N GLN A 142 -1.64 -8.77 13.10
CA GLN A 142 -2.00 -7.37 12.90
C GLN A 142 -1.38 -6.80 11.61
N THR A 143 -0.16 -7.23 11.28
CA THR A 143 0.51 -6.89 10.01
C THR A 143 -0.27 -7.43 8.81
N VAL A 144 -0.69 -8.70 8.86
CA VAL A 144 -1.52 -9.34 7.84
C VAL A 144 -2.84 -8.59 7.68
N LYS A 145 -3.55 -8.36 8.79
CA LYS A 145 -4.83 -7.62 8.78
C LYS A 145 -4.69 -6.23 8.16
N PHE A 146 -3.66 -5.47 8.58
CA PHE A 146 -3.46 -4.13 8.03
C PHE A 146 -3.04 -4.14 6.57
N PHE A 147 -2.29 -5.16 6.13
CA PHE A 147 -1.96 -5.34 4.73
C PHE A 147 -3.23 -5.60 3.89
N GLU A 148 -4.11 -6.50 4.33
CA GLU A 148 -5.38 -6.79 3.64
C GLU A 148 -6.29 -5.55 3.55
N LEU A 149 -6.39 -4.78 4.64
CA LEU A 149 -7.08 -3.50 4.62
C LEU A 149 -6.42 -2.49 3.67
N GLY A 150 -5.09 -2.49 3.59
CA GLY A 150 -4.35 -1.72 2.60
C GLY A 150 -4.65 -2.14 1.15
N CYS A 151 -4.73 -3.44 0.88
CA CYS A 151 -5.15 -3.96 -0.43
C CYS A 151 -6.53 -3.47 -0.83
N LYS A 152 -7.49 -3.45 0.12
CA LYS A 152 -8.83 -2.89 -0.12
C LYS A 152 -8.78 -1.41 -0.52
N VAL A 153 -7.89 -0.62 0.09
CA VAL A 153 -7.66 0.78 -0.34
C VAL A 153 -7.12 0.84 -1.78
N LEU A 154 -6.18 -0.04 -2.14
CA LEU A 154 -5.65 -0.11 -3.50
C LEU A 154 -6.71 -0.55 -4.52
N GLU A 155 -7.62 -1.45 -4.17
CA GLU A 155 -8.75 -1.84 -5.02
C GLU A 155 -9.64 -0.63 -5.33
N ILE A 156 -10.03 0.13 -4.30
CA ILE A 156 -10.85 1.34 -4.44
C ILE A 156 -10.13 2.40 -5.28
N LEU A 157 -8.82 2.57 -5.08
CA LEU A 157 -7.99 3.49 -5.85
C LEU A 157 -7.97 3.08 -7.32
N ASP A 158 -7.68 1.81 -7.59
CA ASP A 158 -7.56 1.27 -8.94
C ASP A 158 -8.88 1.33 -9.70
N GLU A 159 -10.00 1.06 -9.04
CA GLU A 159 -11.31 1.30 -9.64
C GLU A 159 -11.51 2.78 -9.95
N THR A 160 -11.23 3.67 -8.98
CA THR A 160 -11.46 5.12 -9.14
C THR A 160 -10.71 5.71 -10.33
N VAL A 161 -9.42 5.40 -10.47
CA VAL A 161 -8.61 5.98 -11.57
C VAL A 161 -8.99 5.38 -12.93
N HIS A 162 -9.68 4.25 -12.97
CA HIS A 162 -10.20 3.63 -14.19
C HIS A 162 -11.66 4.02 -14.50
N GLU A 163 -12.33 4.77 -13.63
CA GLU A 163 -13.66 5.29 -13.95
C GLU A 163 -13.60 6.31 -15.08
N VAL A 164 -14.64 6.28 -15.92
CA VAL A 164 -14.85 7.25 -16.99
C VAL A 164 -15.72 8.36 -16.44
N PHE A 165 -15.20 9.58 -16.46
CA PHE A 165 -15.94 10.78 -16.07
C PHE A 165 -16.50 11.42 -17.33
N GLU A 166 -17.83 11.52 -17.40
CA GLU A 166 -18.55 12.28 -18.44
C GLU A 166 -18.37 13.78 -18.29
#